data_AF-A0A954TMX3-F1
#
_entry.id   AF-A0A954TMX3-F1
#
_cell.length_a   1.000
_cell.length_b   1.000
_cell.length_c   1.000
_cell.angle_alpha   90.00
_cell.angle_beta   90.00
_cell.angle_gamma   90.00
#
_symmetry.space_group_name_H-M   'P 1'
#
loop_
_entity.id
_entity.type
_entity.pdbx_description
1 polymer ?
#
loop_
_entity_poly.entity_id
_entity_poly.type
_entity_poly.pdbx_seq_one_letter_code
_entity_poly.pdbx_strand_id
1 'polypeptide(L)'
;MRAEKWQLASEDVKEALIVRPNDPDVMTDVAKVSAMTGNRRLASKLVADAARLADFAAPHVEFAIHALMDVGDLYGVIALLEQAIQAHPNQSNWRILLVGFLKEAQRDDLIEPHYRWLIQNRKFDLQFLVTFTDAANRIHTAATQELLRERNPEDGRILLAKAVELNDSQRFDESRQVCEEILESDPNFAVASALMGLNLSSLGLFDDVQQWYRETPPGCDEFANYWIAVGDWCTHRGDDAQAIRAYWEATRRDPNNSSAWTRLSLATRLFNPDGGTDEAIVSISELEGFQRRVADLIAMRTSFTEFVWSNQQSQRLAVDVAEALSRLGRNWEAEAWTAVAMTLKQQPDKDLSSLRNQIVIRLKEDPSWISERDTPGISVDLSRLPIPTFVERSRARPTSVVPPIKIAEHLRLTDVSDQWGLAGIGEDKSPIDPSKMPLVRSTGTGGGAIDFDLDGRCDCIVMGAGGKMFGNDSAANELLRNIGGRFVTAGESAGVGLTDFGQGCAVGDFNEDGFSDLFFANLGKNRLLRNNGDGTFTDCSS
;
A
#
# COMPACT_ATOMS: atom_id res chain seq x y z
N MET A 1 -43.43 -14.31 -25.97
CA MET A 1 -41.97 -14.08 -26.01
C MET A 1 -41.36 -14.13 -27.43
N ARG A 2 -41.42 -15.25 -28.19
CA ARG A 2 -40.81 -15.32 -29.56
C ARG A 2 -41.30 -14.28 -30.58
N ALA A 3 -42.52 -13.76 -30.40
CA ALA A 3 -43.09 -12.72 -31.25
C ALA A 3 -42.87 -11.29 -30.70
N GLU A 4 -42.04 -11.12 -29.66
CA GLU A 4 -41.70 -9.83 -29.01
C GLU A 4 -42.90 -9.02 -28.47
N LYS A 5 -44.05 -9.67 -28.30
CA LYS A 5 -45.25 -9.08 -27.69
C LYS A 5 -45.16 -9.11 -26.16
N TRP A 6 -44.32 -8.26 -25.58
CA TRP A 6 -43.95 -8.30 -24.16
C TRP A 6 -45.09 -7.95 -23.20
N GLN A 7 -45.96 -7.00 -23.55
CA GLN A 7 -47.12 -6.66 -22.70
C GLN A 7 -48.11 -7.81 -22.60
N LEU A 8 -48.44 -8.45 -23.72
CA LEU A 8 -49.33 -9.63 -23.73
C LEU A 8 -48.69 -10.80 -22.97
N ALA A 9 -47.39 -11.03 -23.15
CA ALA A 9 -46.67 -12.06 -22.42
C ALA A 9 -46.66 -11.84 -20.89
N SER A 10 -46.85 -10.60 -20.42
CA SER A 10 -46.84 -10.27 -18.98
C SER A 10 -48.03 -10.86 -18.22
N GLU A 11 -49.18 -11.01 -18.89
CA GLU A 11 -50.36 -11.67 -18.30
C GLU A 11 -50.14 -13.18 -18.23
N ASP A 12 -49.69 -13.79 -19.33
CA ASP A 12 -49.43 -15.23 -19.43
C ASP A 12 -48.37 -15.72 -18.43
N VAL A 13 -47.26 -14.99 -18.26
CA VAL A 13 -46.18 -15.41 -17.35
C VAL A 13 -46.56 -15.28 -15.87
N LYS A 14 -47.45 -14.36 -15.51
CA LYS A 14 -47.96 -14.26 -14.13
C LYS A 14 -48.81 -15.48 -13.77
N GLU A 15 -49.68 -15.91 -14.68
CA GLU A 15 -50.47 -17.14 -14.49
C GLU A 15 -49.55 -18.37 -14.42
N ALA A 16 -48.55 -18.46 -15.29
CA ALA A 16 -47.58 -19.56 -15.27
C ALA A 16 -46.82 -19.65 -13.94
N LEU A 17 -46.44 -18.51 -13.35
CA LEU A 17 -45.77 -18.46 -12.05
C LEU A 17 -46.69 -18.87 -10.89
N ILE A 18 -47.99 -18.57 -10.96
CA ILE A 18 -48.96 -19.04 -9.96
C ILE A 18 -49.08 -20.58 -9.99
N VAL A 19 -49.07 -21.17 -11.19
CA VAL A 19 -49.19 -22.63 -11.36
C VAL A 19 -47.89 -23.35 -10.98
N ARG A 20 -46.73 -22.77 -11.30
CA ARG A 20 -45.40 -23.34 -11.05
C ARG A 20 -44.46 -22.31 -10.39
N PRO A 21 -44.65 -22.00 -9.10
CA PRO A 21 -43.93 -20.91 -8.43
C PRO A 21 -42.44 -21.18 -8.21
N ASN A 22 -42.02 -22.45 -8.19
CA ASN A 22 -40.64 -22.86 -7.91
C ASN A 22 -39.95 -23.49 -9.14
N ASP A 23 -40.50 -23.31 -10.34
CA ASP A 23 -39.90 -23.82 -11.58
C ASP A 23 -38.89 -22.78 -12.11
N PRO A 24 -37.58 -23.09 -12.14
CA PRO A 24 -36.53 -22.14 -12.53
C PRO A 24 -36.69 -21.59 -13.94
N ASP A 25 -37.20 -22.39 -14.88
CA ASP A 25 -37.40 -21.97 -16.26
C ASP A 25 -38.55 -20.97 -16.36
N VAL A 26 -39.65 -21.23 -15.64
CA VAL A 26 -40.79 -20.31 -15.55
C VAL A 26 -40.37 -18.99 -14.92
N MET A 27 -39.60 -19.02 -13.82
CA MET A 27 -39.08 -17.82 -13.18
C MET A 27 -38.16 -17.02 -14.11
N THR A 28 -37.30 -17.71 -14.86
CA THR A 28 -36.42 -17.11 -15.87
C THR A 28 -37.22 -16.42 -16.98
N ASP A 29 -38.31 -17.02 -17.44
CA ASP A 29 -39.20 -16.45 -18.45
C ASP A 29 -39.98 -15.23 -17.91
N VAL A 30 -40.48 -15.29 -16.68
CA VAL A 30 -41.09 -14.14 -16.00
C VAL A 30 -40.09 -12.99 -15.88
N ALA A 31 -38.84 -13.30 -15.55
CA ALA A 31 -37.79 -12.30 -15.43
C ALA A 31 -37.48 -11.62 -16.78
N LYS A 32 -37.37 -12.39 -17.87
CA LYS A 32 -37.19 -11.83 -19.23
C LYS A 32 -38.31 -10.85 -19.59
N VAL A 33 -39.56 -11.24 -19.34
CA VAL A 33 -40.72 -10.35 -19.59
C VAL A 33 -40.67 -9.11 -18.68
N SER A 34 -40.29 -9.28 -17.41
CA SER A 34 -40.14 -8.17 -16.46
C SER A 34 -39.06 -7.17 -16.91
N ALA A 35 -37.92 -7.66 -17.41
CA ALA A 35 -36.86 -6.81 -17.94
C ALA A 35 -37.32 -6.02 -19.18
N MET A 36 -38.00 -6.68 -20.13
CA MET A 36 -38.49 -6.05 -21.37
C MET A 36 -39.67 -5.10 -21.15
N THR A 37 -40.37 -5.22 -20.01
CA THR A 37 -41.45 -4.30 -19.60
C THR A 37 -40.97 -3.18 -18.67
N GLY A 38 -39.65 -3.06 -18.46
CA GLY A 38 -39.03 -1.95 -17.73
C GLY A 38 -38.74 -2.25 -16.25
N ASN A 39 -39.10 -3.42 -15.72
CA ASN A 39 -38.86 -3.80 -14.33
C ASN A 39 -37.60 -4.67 -14.19
N ARG A 40 -36.44 -4.07 -14.51
CA ARG A 40 -35.14 -4.78 -14.50
C ARG A 40 -34.70 -5.25 -13.11
N ARG A 41 -35.00 -4.49 -12.04
CA ARG A 41 -34.67 -4.87 -10.65
C ARG A 41 -35.48 -6.08 -10.17
N LEU A 42 -36.74 -6.22 -10.58
CA LEU A 42 -37.50 -7.44 -10.30
C LEU A 42 -36.95 -8.60 -11.11
N ALA A 43 -36.60 -8.36 -12.39
CA ALA A 43 -36.02 -9.38 -13.24
C ALA A 43 -34.72 -9.96 -12.65
N SER A 44 -33.80 -9.11 -12.18
CA SER A 44 -32.53 -9.56 -11.58
C SER A 44 -32.74 -10.44 -10.34
N LYS A 45 -33.70 -10.09 -9.47
CA LYS A 45 -34.06 -10.92 -8.30
C LYS A 45 -34.61 -12.28 -8.72
N LEU A 46 -35.55 -12.30 -9.67
CA LEU A 46 -36.18 -13.54 -10.14
C LEU A 46 -35.17 -14.51 -10.77
N VAL A 47 -34.19 -14.02 -11.52
CA VAL A 47 -33.17 -14.91 -12.11
C VAL A 47 -32.16 -15.40 -11.08
N ALA A 48 -31.84 -14.60 -10.06
CA ALA A 48 -30.99 -15.04 -8.96
C ALA A 48 -31.70 -16.15 -8.15
N ASP A 49 -33.00 -16.01 -7.88
CA ASP A 49 -33.80 -17.05 -7.23
C ASP A 49 -33.95 -18.29 -8.11
N ALA A 50 -34.15 -18.13 -9.43
CA ALA A 50 -34.16 -19.23 -10.38
C ALA A 50 -32.83 -19.99 -10.36
N ALA A 51 -31.69 -19.30 -10.31
CA ALA A 51 -30.38 -19.93 -10.19
C ALA A 51 -30.26 -20.77 -8.93
N ARG A 52 -30.75 -20.29 -7.78
CA ARG A 52 -30.76 -21.07 -6.52
C ARG A 52 -31.65 -22.32 -6.62
N LEU A 53 -32.85 -22.18 -7.18
CA LEU A 53 -33.80 -23.30 -7.34
C LEU A 53 -33.32 -24.34 -8.35
N ALA A 54 -32.54 -23.92 -9.36
CA ALA A 54 -31.90 -24.79 -10.34
C ALA A 54 -30.60 -25.44 -9.83
N ASP A 55 -30.35 -25.43 -8.51
CA ASP A 55 -29.11 -25.91 -7.90
C ASP A 55 -27.87 -25.31 -8.58
N PHE A 56 -27.92 -24.01 -8.88
CA PHE A 56 -26.87 -23.25 -9.54
C PHE A 56 -26.42 -23.83 -10.89
N ALA A 57 -27.32 -24.45 -11.66
CA ALA A 57 -27.00 -24.85 -13.03
C ALA A 57 -26.43 -23.67 -13.85
N ALA A 58 -25.30 -23.91 -14.52
CA ALA A 58 -24.47 -22.85 -15.12
C ALA A 58 -25.24 -21.81 -15.98
N PRO A 59 -26.20 -22.20 -16.85
CA PRO A 59 -26.96 -21.22 -17.64
C PRO A 59 -27.77 -20.23 -16.79
N HIS A 60 -28.32 -20.67 -15.64
CA HIS A 60 -29.06 -19.78 -14.75
C HIS A 60 -28.13 -18.85 -13.98
N VAL A 61 -26.96 -19.35 -13.54
CA VAL A 61 -25.94 -18.53 -12.87
C VAL A 61 -25.43 -17.44 -13.81
N GLU A 62 -25.04 -17.79 -15.04
CA GLU A 62 -24.57 -16.84 -16.05
C GLU A 62 -25.63 -15.77 -16.35
N PHE A 63 -26.89 -16.19 -16.55
CA PHE A 63 -27.99 -15.24 -16.79
C PHE A 63 -28.24 -14.32 -15.60
N ALA A 64 -28.15 -14.85 -14.38
CA ALA A 64 -28.32 -14.06 -13.17
C ALA A 64 -27.19 -13.04 -12.96
N ILE A 65 -25.94 -13.41 -13.22
CA ILE A 65 -24.80 -12.48 -13.19
C ILE A 65 -25.04 -11.32 -14.15
N HIS A 66 -25.44 -11.58 -15.40
CA HIS A 66 -25.73 -10.53 -16.37
C HIS A 66 -26.86 -9.60 -15.91
N ALA A 67 -27.97 -10.16 -15.43
CA ALA A 67 -29.11 -9.37 -14.98
C ALA A 67 -28.80 -8.51 -13.75
N LEU A 68 -27.97 -9.00 -12.82
CA LEU A 68 -27.52 -8.24 -11.65
C LEU A 68 -26.58 -7.10 -12.06
N MET A 69 -25.63 -7.36 -12.97
CA MET A 69 -24.75 -6.31 -13.52
C MET A 69 -25.52 -5.25 -14.32
N ASP A 70 -26.58 -5.64 -15.03
CA ASP A 70 -27.44 -4.72 -15.78
C ASP A 70 -28.18 -3.72 -14.88
N VAL A 71 -28.40 -4.07 -13.61
CA VAL A 71 -28.98 -3.18 -12.60
C VAL A 71 -27.96 -2.59 -11.64
N GLY A 72 -26.66 -2.81 -11.86
CA GLY A 72 -25.58 -2.29 -11.01
C GLY A 72 -25.44 -2.97 -9.65
N ASP A 73 -25.95 -4.20 -9.49
CA ASP A 73 -25.90 -4.94 -8.22
C ASP A 73 -24.64 -5.83 -8.12
N LEU A 74 -23.48 -5.18 -7.98
CA LEU A 74 -22.17 -5.84 -7.89
C LEU A 74 -22.10 -6.82 -6.69
N TYR A 75 -22.60 -6.41 -5.53
CA TYR A 75 -22.58 -7.25 -4.33
C TYR A 75 -23.59 -8.41 -4.41
N GLY A 76 -24.69 -8.24 -5.14
CA GLY A 76 -25.59 -9.34 -5.48
C GLY A 76 -24.89 -10.40 -6.35
N VAL A 77 -24.03 -9.99 -7.28
CA VAL A 77 -23.21 -10.93 -8.08
C VAL A 77 -22.23 -11.70 -7.20
N ILE A 78 -21.52 -11.00 -6.30
CA ILE A 78 -20.59 -11.61 -5.34
C ILE A 78 -21.32 -12.65 -4.50
N ALA A 79 -22.44 -12.28 -3.88
CA ALA A 79 -23.23 -13.18 -3.03
C ALA A 79 -23.77 -14.40 -3.79
N LEU A 80 -24.22 -14.22 -5.04
CA LEU A 80 -24.67 -15.32 -5.89
C LEU A 80 -23.53 -16.31 -6.17
N LEU A 81 -22.35 -15.81 -6.54
CA LEU A 81 -21.19 -16.64 -6.85
C LEU A 81 -20.64 -17.37 -5.61
N GLU A 82 -20.64 -16.73 -4.44
CA GLU A 82 -20.27 -17.37 -3.17
C GLU A 82 -21.20 -18.56 -2.85
N GLN A 83 -22.52 -18.35 -2.98
CA GLN A 83 -23.50 -19.42 -2.78
C GLN A 83 -23.32 -20.56 -3.80
N ALA A 84 -23.09 -20.22 -5.07
CA ALA A 84 -22.86 -21.20 -6.12
C ALA A 84 -21.58 -22.02 -5.87
N ILE A 85 -20.51 -21.39 -5.42
CA ILE A 85 -19.25 -22.07 -5.07
C ILE A 85 -19.41 -22.93 -3.81
N GLN A 86 -20.23 -22.49 -2.84
CA GLN A 86 -20.53 -23.30 -1.65
C GLN A 86 -21.29 -24.59 -2.04
N ALA A 87 -22.25 -24.50 -2.97
CA ALA A 87 -22.98 -25.65 -3.50
C ALA A 87 -22.11 -26.54 -4.40
N HIS A 88 -21.24 -25.94 -5.22
CA HIS A 88 -20.36 -26.65 -6.17
C HIS A 88 -18.88 -26.25 -6.01
N PRO A 89 -18.17 -26.75 -4.99
CA PRO A 89 -16.83 -26.26 -4.62
C PRO A 89 -15.74 -26.41 -5.69
N ASN A 90 -15.93 -27.31 -6.65
CA ASN A 90 -14.94 -27.65 -7.68
C ASN A 90 -15.05 -26.79 -8.95
N GLN A 91 -15.99 -25.84 -9.02
CA GLN A 91 -16.20 -24.98 -10.19
C GLN A 91 -15.13 -23.88 -10.27
N SER A 92 -14.04 -24.14 -10.99
CA SER A 92 -12.93 -23.17 -11.13
C SER A 92 -13.34 -21.87 -11.80
N ASN A 93 -14.23 -21.93 -12.80
CA ASN A 93 -14.63 -20.74 -13.56
C ASN A 93 -15.39 -19.74 -12.68
N TRP A 94 -16.25 -20.22 -11.78
CA TRP A 94 -16.96 -19.34 -10.85
C TRP A 94 -16.02 -18.71 -9.82
N ARG A 95 -14.99 -19.43 -9.36
CA ARG A 95 -13.95 -18.86 -8.49
C ARG A 95 -13.15 -17.76 -9.20
N ILE A 96 -12.81 -17.96 -10.48
CA ILE A 96 -12.11 -16.94 -11.29
C ILE A 96 -13.00 -15.69 -11.45
N LEU A 97 -14.29 -15.88 -11.78
CA LEU A 97 -15.24 -14.77 -11.87
C LEU A 97 -15.39 -14.03 -10.54
N LEU A 98 -15.57 -14.77 -9.44
CA LEU A 98 -15.74 -14.20 -8.10
C LEU A 98 -14.53 -13.35 -7.71
N VAL A 99 -13.31 -13.87 -7.86
CA VAL A 99 -12.09 -13.14 -7.53
C VAL A 99 -11.93 -11.89 -8.40
N GLY A 100 -12.39 -11.91 -9.66
CA GLY A 100 -12.49 -10.71 -10.50
C GLY A 100 -13.46 -9.66 -9.94
N PHE A 101 -14.68 -10.07 -9.56
CA PHE A 101 -15.68 -9.14 -8.98
C PHE A 101 -15.28 -8.63 -7.60
N LEU A 102 -14.69 -9.46 -6.75
CA LEU A 102 -14.14 -9.05 -5.45
C LEU A 102 -13.05 -7.99 -5.64
N LYS A 103 -12.20 -8.15 -6.66
CA LYS A 103 -11.16 -7.16 -6.95
C LYS A 103 -11.74 -5.85 -7.48
N GLU A 104 -12.77 -5.90 -8.33
CA GLU A 104 -13.50 -4.70 -8.75
C GLU A 104 -14.16 -3.99 -7.55
N ALA A 105 -14.65 -4.75 -6.57
CA ALA A 105 -15.26 -4.24 -5.35
C ALA A 105 -14.25 -3.81 -4.26
N GLN A 106 -12.93 -3.97 -4.48
CA GLN A 106 -11.88 -3.81 -3.45
C GLN A 106 -12.14 -4.61 -2.17
N ARG A 107 -12.68 -5.82 -2.33
CA ARG A 107 -12.86 -6.81 -1.25
C ARG A 107 -11.75 -7.83 -1.25
N ASP A 108 -10.51 -7.33 -1.14
CA ASP A 108 -9.29 -8.15 -1.13
C ASP A 108 -9.28 -9.14 0.05
N ASP A 109 -9.96 -8.81 1.15
CA ASP A 109 -10.19 -9.65 2.32
C ASP A 109 -10.90 -10.97 1.99
N LEU A 110 -11.72 -11.01 0.93
CA LEU A 110 -12.44 -12.21 0.50
C LEU A 110 -11.74 -12.98 -0.61
N ILE A 111 -10.64 -12.47 -1.17
CA ILE A 111 -9.98 -13.07 -2.35
C ILE A 111 -9.17 -14.31 -1.97
N GLU A 112 -8.43 -14.25 -0.85
CA GLU A 112 -7.40 -15.26 -0.50
C GLU A 112 -7.91 -16.71 -0.57
N PRO A 113 -9.07 -17.09 0.00
CA PRO A 113 -9.52 -18.49 -0.01
C PRO A 113 -9.72 -19.04 -1.42
N HIS A 114 -10.22 -18.20 -2.33
CA HIS A 114 -10.47 -18.59 -3.73
C HIS A 114 -9.19 -18.56 -4.55
N TYR A 115 -8.36 -17.54 -4.36
CA TYR A 115 -7.05 -17.43 -5.00
C TYR A 115 -6.14 -18.61 -4.64
N ARG A 116 -6.04 -18.93 -3.35
CA ARG A 116 -5.31 -20.11 -2.86
C ARG A 116 -5.79 -21.39 -3.51
N TRP A 117 -7.10 -21.62 -3.55
CA TRP A 117 -7.66 -22.80 -4.18
C TRP A 117 -7.28 -22.89 -5.68
N LEU A 118 -7.36 -21.77 -6.40
CA LEU A 118 -7.03 -21.71 -7.83
C LEU A 118 -5.55 -22.01 -8.09
N ILE A 119 -4.64 -21.43 -7.30
CA ILE A 119 -3.19 -21.70 -7.39
C ILE A 119 -2.89 -23.16 -7.09
N GLN A 120 -3.40 -23.69 -5.97
CA GLN A 120 -3.14 -25.08 -5.56
C GLN A 120 -3.70 -26.12 -6.54
N ASN A 121 -4.79 -25.81 -7.24
CA ASN A 121 -5.39 -26.67 -8.27
C ASN A 121 -4.88 -26.40 -9.69
N ARG A 122 -3.83 -25.58 -9.85
CA ARG A 122 -3.25 -25.19 -11.15
C ARG A 122 -4.28 -24.60 -12.13
N LYS A 123 -5.19 -23.79 -11.61
CA LYS A 123 -6.24 -23.07 -12.36
C LYS A 123 -5.88 -21.59 -12.50
N PHE A 124 -4.75 -21.31 -13.15
CA PHE A 124 -4.23 -19.96 -13.38
C PHE A 124 -3.56 -19.86 -14.74
N ASP A 125 -3.46 -18.64 -15.24
CA ASP A 125 -2.64 -18.26 -16.39
C ASP A 125 -1.82 -17.00 -16.05
N LEU A 126 -1.06 -16.49 -17.02
CA LEU A 126 -0.27 -15.27 -16.84
C LEU A 126 -1.14 -14.09 -16.43
N GLN A 127 -2.27 -13.87 -17.11
CA GLN A 127 -3.11 -12.70 -16.84
C GLN A 127 -3.70 -12.76 -15.43
N PHE A 128 -4.08 -13.95 -14.97
CA PHE A 128 -4.53 -14.18 -13.60
C PHE A 128 -3.43 -13.83 -12.59
N LEU A 129 -2.21 -14.37 -12.74
CA LEU A 129 -1.11 -14.05 -11.83
C LEU A 129 -0.79 -12.55 -11.82
N VAL A 130 -0.73 -11.95 -13.00
CA VAL A 130 -0.45 -10.51 -13.16
C VAL A 130 -1.59 -9.66 -12.57
N THR A 131 -2.79 -10.19 -12.38
CA THR A 131 -3.90 -9.47 -11.74
C THR A 131 -3.89 -9.59 -10.21
N PHE A 132 -3.45 -10.73 -9.66
CA PHE A 132 -3.66 -11.05 -8.24
C PHE A 132 -2.38 -11.22 -7.41
N THR A 133 -1.18 -11.24 -8.02
CA THR A 133 0.08 -11.40 -7.27
C THR A 133 0.40 -10.20 -6.38
N ASP A 134 0.20 -8.99 -6.91
CA ASP A 134 0.33 -7.74 -6.17
C ASP A 134 -0.99 -6.98 -6.23
N ALA A 135 -1.81 -7.17 -5.20
CA ALA A 135 -3.12 -6.56 -5.08
C ALA A 135 -3.04 -5.02 -5.00
N ALA A 136 -1.91 -4.45 -4.57
CA ALA A 136 -1.70 -3.00 -4.42
C ALA A 136 -1.34 -2.27 -5.72
N ASN A 137 -1.06 -3.00 -6.80
CA ASN A 137 -0.71 -2.42 -8.10
C ASN A 137 -1.82 -2.72 -9.10
N ARG A 138 -2.94 -1.96 -9.08
CA ARG A 138 -3.75 -1.83 -10.30
C ARG A 138 -4.76 -0.70 -10.41
N ILE A 139 -4.88 -0.30 -11.67
CA ILE A 139 -5.71 0.72 -12.29
C ILE A 139 -7.15 0.23 -12.32
N HIS A 140 -8.00 0.81 -11.48
CA HIS A 140 -9.44 0.77 -11.68
C HIS A 140 -9.81 1.49 -12.98
N THR A 141 -10.80 0.99 -13.70
CA THR A 141 -11.43 1.81 -14.74
C THR A 141 -12.50 2.63 -14.06
N ALA A 142 -12.24 3.92 -13.82
CA ALA A 142 -13.24 4.86 -13.30
C ALA A 142 -14.59 4.78 -14.05
N ALA A 143 -14.54 4.41 -15.34
CA ALA A 143 -15.71 4.16 -16.18
C ALA A 143 -16.63 3.03 -15.68
N THR A 144 -16.08 1.93 -15.13
CA THR A 144 -16.88 0.80 -14.63
C THR A 144 -17.64 1.22 -13.37
N GLN A 145 -16.97 1.93 -12.47
CA GLN A 145 -17.56 2.42 -11.23
C GLN A 145 -18.67 3.45 -11.49
N GLU A 146 -18.44 4.39 -12.40
CA GLU A 146 -19.45 5.37 -12.80
C GLU A 146 -20.70 4.67 -13.37
N LEU A 147 -20.50 3.68 -14.24
CA LEU A 147 -21.60 2.92 -14.84
C LEU A 147 -22.38 2.08 -13.82
N LEU A 148 -21.72 1.51 -12.81
CA LEU A 148 -22.40 0.81 -11.71
C LEU A 148 -23.21 1.79 -10.86
N ARG A 149 -22.65 2.97 -10.57
CA ARG A 149 -23.32 4.04 -9.81
C ARG A 149 -24.54 4.59 -10.54
N GLU A 150 -24.44 4.83 -11.85
CA GLU A 150 -25.57 5.25 -12.68
C GLU A 150 -26.74 4.25 -12.62
N ARG A 151 -26.44 2.95 -12.56
CA ARG A 151 -27.45 1.88 -12.53
C ARG A 151 -28.02 1.65 -11.13
N ASN A 152 -27.21 1.84 -10.09
CA ASN A 152 -27.58 1.62 -8.69
C ASN A 152 -27.02 2.69 -7.74
N PRO A 153 -27.57 3.91 -7.76
CA PRO A 153 -27.02 5.03 -6.98
C PRO A 153 -27.17 4.87 -5.46
N GLU A 154 -28.05 3.98 -5.01
CA GLU A 154 -28.33 3.75 -3.58
C GLU A 154 -27.30 2.82 -2.91
N ASP A 155 -26.50 2.08 -3.68
CA ASP A 155 -25.49 1.18 -3.13
C ASP A 155 -24.15 1.89 -3.00
N GLY A 156 -23.94 2.59 -1.88
CA GLY A 156 -22.71 3.33 -1.64
C GLY A 156 -21.46 2.46 -1.61
N ARG A 157 -21.57 1.15 -1.32
CA ARG A 157 -20.42 0.23 -1.18
C ARG A 157 -19.59 0.09 -2.46
N ILE A 158 -20.14 0.42 -3.63
CA ILE A 158 -19.37 0.44 -4.88
C ILE A 158 -18.28 1.51 -4.87
N LEU A 159 -18.43 2.56 -4.05
CA LEU A 159 -17.47 3.66 -3.95
C LEU A 159 -16.18 3.28 -3.22
N LEU A 160 -16.10 2.08 -2.62
CA LEU A 160 -14.88 1.62 -1.93
C LEU A 160 -13.65 1.68 -2.85
N ALA A 161 -13.80 1.31 -4.12
CA ALA A 161 -12.72 1.39 -5.11
C ALA A 161 -12.17 2.82 -5.25
N LYS A 162 -13.05 3.82 -5.30
CA LYS A 162 -12.67 5.23 -5.35
C LYS A 162 -11.98 5.67 -4.05
N ALA A 163 -12.46 5.23 -2.89
CA ALA A 163 -11.85 5.56 -1.61
C ALA A 163 -10.42 5.02 -1.50
N VAL A 164 -10.18 3.76 -1.91
CA VAL A 164 -8.85 3.14 -1.92
C VAL A 164 -7.92 3.87 -2.88
N GLU A 165 -8.36 4.16 -4.11
CA GLU A 165 -7.55 4.90 -5.09
C GLU A 165 -7.10 6.28 -4.58
N LEU A 166 -8.00 7.00 -3.90
CA LEU A 166 -7.69 8.28 -3.28
C LEU A 166 -6.68 8.14 -2.14
N ASN A 167 -6.78 7.08 -1.32
CA ASN A 167 -5.83 6.78 -0.26
C ASN A 167 -4.44 6.47 -0.83
N ASP A 168 -4.36 5.60 -1.83
CA ASP A 168 -3.10 5.23 -2.52
C ASP A 168 -2.42 6.45 -3.18
N SER A 169 -3.24 7.40 -3.65
CA SER A 169 -2.79 8.69 -4.20
C SER A 169 -2.45 9.73 -3.13
N GLN A 170 -2.44 9.35 -1.84
CA GLN A 170 -2.21 10.22 -0.67
C GLN A 170 -3.21 11.38 -0.52
N ARG A 171 -4.39 11.26 -1.16
CA ARG A 171 -5.51 12.22 -1.04
C ARG A 171 -6.43 11.80 0.10
N PHE A 172 -5.87 11.73 1.30
CA PHE A 172 -6.52 11.14 2.48
C PHE A 172 -7.83 11.82 2.86
N ASP A 173 -7.93 13.15 2.75
CA ASP A 173 -9.17 13.87 3.08
C ASP A 173 -10.31 13.57 2.10
N GLU A 174 -10.00 13.40 0.81
CA GLU A 174 -11.01 13.02 -0.19
C GLU A 174 -11.41 11.55 -0.03
N SER A 175 -10.44 10.67 0.27
CA SER A 175 -10.72 9.27 0.61
C SER A 175 -11.64 9.17 1.83
N ARG A 176 -11.37 9.99 2.86
CA ARG A 176 -12.19 10.13 4.07
C ARG A 176 -13.63 10.51 3.72
N GLN A 177 -13.84 11.56 2.94
CA GLN A 177 -15.19 11.99 2.52
C GLN A 177 -15.95 10.88 1.75
N VAL A 178 -15.26 10.13 0.89
CA VAL A 178 -15.90 8.98 0.20
C VAL A 178 -16.25 7.88 1.19
N CYS A 179 -15.40 7.60 2.19
CA CYS A 179 -15.74 6.64 3.25
C CYS A 179 -16.96 7.09 4.07
N GLU A 180 -17.13 8.39 4.31
CA GLU A 180 -18.31 8.95 4.99
C GLU A 180 -19.57 8.68 4.16
N GLU A 181 -19.54 8.96 2.85
CA GLU A 181 -20.65 8.67 1.91
C GLU A 181 -21.03 7.18 1.91
N ILE A 182 -20.05 6.27 1.95
CA ILE A 182 -20.31 4.83 2.04
C ILE A 182 -21.02 4.48 3.35
N LEU A 183 -20.51 4.98 4.48
CA LEU A 183 -21.01 4.65 5.82
C LEU A 183 -22.37 5.32 6.13
N GLU A 184 -22.72 6.41 5.46
CA GLU A 184 -24.08 6.98 5.51
C GLU A 184 -25.12 6.01 4.92
N SER A 185 -24.75 5.28 3.86
CA SER A 185 -25.61 4.29 3.20
C SER A 185 -25.58 2.91 3.86
N ASP A 186 -24.41 2.47 4.35
CA ASP A 186 -24.21 1.20 5.04
C ASP A 186 -23.27 1.39 6.26
N PRO A 187 -23.82 1.75 7.43
CA PRO A 187 -23.03 2.02 8.64
C PRO A 187 -22.20 0.83 9.15
N ASN A 188 -22.53 -0.40 8.72
CA ASN A 188 -21.83 -1.61 9.16
C ASN A 188 -20.77 -2.09 8.15
N PHE A 189 -20.45 -1.29 7.13
CA PHE A 189 -19.48 -1.67 6.11
C PHE A 189 -18.04 -1.53 6.65
N ALA A 190 -17.60 -2.56 7.37
CA ALA A 190 -16.38 -2.58 8.18
C ALA A 190 -15.10 -2.18 7.42
N VAL A 191 -14.95 -2.60 6.16
CA VAL A 191 -13.77 -2.28 5.34
C VAL A 191 -13.64 -0.78 5.07
N ALA A 192 -14.76 -0.07 4.82
CA ALA A 192 -14.75 1.38 4.63
C ALA A 192 -14.46 2.11 5.95
N SER A 193 -14.98 1.61 7.07
CA SER A 193 -14.64 2.17 8.39
C SER A 193 -13.18 1.91 8.77
N ALA A 194 -12.60 0.76 8.45
CA ALA A 194 -11.17 0.52 8.68
C ALA A 194 -10.29 1.46 7.83
N LEU A 195 -10.67 1.72 6.58
CA LEU A 195 -10.01 2.71 5.72
C LEU A 195 -10.18 4.15 6.24
N MET A 196 -11.36 4.49 6.78
CA MET A 196 -11.62 5.76 7.46
C MET A 196 -10.61 6.00 8.59
N GLY A 197 -10.42 5.02 9.47
CA GLY A 197 -9.44 5.12 10.56
C GLY A 197 -8.03 5.41 10.05
N LEU A 198 -7.60 4.71 8.99
CA LEU A 198 -6.28 4.94 8.37
C LEU A 198 -6.16 6.36 7.77
N ASN A 199 -7.22 6.86 7.12
CA ASN A 199 -7.25 8.22 6.59
C ASN A 199 -7.13 9.26 7.72
N LEU A 200 -7.90 9.09 8.80
CA LEU A 200 -7.86 9.98 9.96
C LEU A 200 -6.47 10.01 10.63
N SER A 201 -5.84 8.84 10.83
CA SER A 201 -4.49 8.78 11.41
C SER A 201 -3.44 9.40 10.48
N SER A 202 -3.55 9.18 9.17
CA SER A 202 -2.64 9.76 8.16
C SER A 202 -2.74 11.28 8.06
N LEU A 203 -3.91 11.85 8.37
CA LEU A 203 -4.13 13.30 8.48
C LEU A 203 -3.71 13.89 9.85
N GLY A 204 -3.33 13.05 10.82
CA GLY A 204 -3.01 13.47 12.18
C GLY A 204 -4.22 13.91 13.01
N LEU A 205 -5.43 13.54 12.60
CA LEU A 205 -6.69 13.88 13.28
C LEU A 205 -6.98 12.90 14.43
N PHE A 206 -6.09 12.88 15.44
CA PHE A 206 -6.14 11.86 16.50
C PHE A 206 -7.33 11.97 17.46
N ASP A 207 -7.93 13.17 17.61
CA ASP A 207 -9.19 13.34 18.33
C ASP A 207 -10.35 12.63 17.60
N ASP A 208 -10.37 12.72 16.27
CA ASP A 208 -11.36 12.04 15.42
C ASP A 208 -11.11 10.52 15.37
N VAL A 209 -9.84 10.06 15.40
CA VAL A 209 -9.53 8.62 15.55
C VAL A 209 -10.11 8.06 16.85
N GLN A 210 -10.08 8.82 17.94
CA GLN A 210 -10.69 8.41 19.20
C GLN A 210 -12.22 8.31 19.12
N GLN A 211 -12.88 9.23 18.42
CA GLN A 211 -14.32 9.13 18.17
C GLN A 211 -14.63 7.93 17.27
N TRP A 212 -13.94 7.83 16.14
CA TRP A 212 -14.06 6.73 15.19
C TRP A 212 -13.93 5.37 15.89
N TYR A 213 -12.93 5.17 16.75
CA TYR A 213 -12.75 3.92 17.49
C TYR A 213 -13.97 3.53 18.33
N ARG A 214 -14.65 4.51 18.95
CA ARG A 214 -15.86 4.26 19.78
C ARG A 214 -17.07 3.90 18.93
N GLU A 215 -17.13 4.38 17.70
CA GLU A 215 -18.24 4.23 16.77
C GLU A 215 -17.97 3.16 15.70
N THR A 216 -16.79 2.52 15.74
CA THR A 216 -16.36 1.53 14.75
C THR A 216 -17.30 0.31 14.75
N PRO A 217 -17.85 -0.10 13.59
CA PRO A 217 -18.72 -1.26 13.51
C PRO A 217 -17.96 -2.58 13.77
N PRO A 218 -18.66 -3.67 14.14
CA PRO A 218 -18.04 -4.97 14.31
C PRO A 218 -17.31 -5.45 13.05
N GLY A 219 -16.18 -6.14 13.22
CA GLY A 219 -15.39 -6.71 12.12
C GLY A 219 -14.30 -5.79 11.55
N CYS A 220 -14.19 -4.53 11.98
CA CYS A 220 -13.09 -3.66 11.55
C CYS A 220 -11.71 -4.18 11.97
N ASP A 221 -11.63 -4.93 13.07
CA ASP A 221 -10.40 -5.55 13.59
C ASP A 221 -9.88 -6.73 12.76
N GLU A 222 -10.64 -7.14 11.73
CA GLU A 222 -10.19 -8.07 10.68
C GLU A 222 -9.29 -7.38 9.64
N PHE A 223 -9.23 -6.04 9.62
CA PHE A 223 -8.46 -5.28 8.62
C PHE A 223 -7.18 -4.69 9.20
N ALA A 224 -6.07 -4.76 8.44
CA ALA A 224 -4.80 -4.16 8.84
C ALA A 224 -4.90 -2.63 9.02
N ASN A 225 -5.71 -1.95 8.20
CA ASN A 225 -5.92 -0.49 8.26
C ASN A 225 -6.44 -0.02 9.62
N TYR A 226 -7.34 -0.79 10.23
CA TYR A 226 -7.84 -0.50 11.59
C TYR A 226 -6.71 -0.51 12.61
N TRP A 227 -5.89 -1.57 12.58
CA TRP A 227 -4.79 -1.74 13.51
C TRP A 227 -3.67 -0.73 13.29
N ILE A 228 -3.42 -0.31 12.05
CA ILE A 228 -2.49 0.79 11.74
C ILE A 228 -3.00 2.10 12.37
N ALA A 229 -4.27 2.45 12.20
CA ALA A 229 -4.84 3.67 12.76
C ALA A 229 -4.77 3.70 14.30
N VAL A 230 -5.12 2.57 14.93
CA VAL A 230 -5.01 2.39 16.37
C VAL A 230 -3.56 2.51 16.85
N GLY A 231 -2.61 1.91 16.12
CA GLY A 231 -1.19 2.00 16.43
C GLY A 231 -0.64 3.41 16.30
N ASP A 232 -1.01 4.13 15.23
CA ASP A 232 -0.62 5.53 15.00
C ASP A 232 -1.14 6.45 16.13
N TRP A 233 -2.37 6.22 16.60
CA TRP A 233 -2.92 6.91 17.76
C TRP A 233 -2.17 6.60 19.07
N CYS A 234 -1.79 5.34 19.30
CA CYS A 234 -0.98 4.96 20.46
C CYS A 234 0.41 5.62 20.41
N THR A 235 1.05 5.63 19.24
CA THR A 235 2.34 6.31 19.01
C THR A 235 2.23 7.80 19.31
N HIS A 236 1.17 8.48 18.84
CA HIS A 236 0.93 9.89 19.12
C HIS A 236 0.84 10.20 20.63
N ARG A 237 0.31 9.26 21.42
CA ARG A 237 0.20 9.38 22.88
C ARG A 237 1.47 8.97 23.65
N GLY A 238 2.46 8.39 22.98
CA GLY A 238 3.62 7.74 23.61
C GLY A 238 3.25 6.48 24.39
N ASP A 239 2.21 5.76 23.97
CA ASP A 239 1.81 4.46 24.52
C ASP A 239 2.49 3.32 23.72
N ASP A 240 3.83 3.31 23.67
CA ASP A 240 4.64 2.54 22.70
C ASP A 240 4.38 1.02 22.70
N ALA A 241 4.21 0.40 23.87
CA ALA A 241 3.92 -1.03 23.95
C ALA A 241 2.56 -1.39 23.30
N GLN A 242 1.56 -0.51 23.41
CA GLN A 242 0.27 -0.67 22.73
C GLN A 242 0.40 -0.39 21.22
N ALA A 243 1.24 0.57 20.83
CA ALA A 243 1.51 0.85 19.41
C ALA A 243 2.14 -0.37 18.71
N ILE A 244 3.19 -0.95 19.31
CA ILE A 244 3.85 -2.17 18.80
C ILE A 244 2.85 -3.33 18.72
N ARG A 245 2.02 -3.50 19.75
CA ARG A 245 0.94 -4.50 19.76
C ARG A 245 -0.01 -4.31 18.57
N ALA A 246 -0.46 -3.08 18.32
CA ALA A 246 -1.35 -2.77 17.21
C ALA A 246 -0.69 -3.05 15.85
N TYR A 247 0.54 -2.57 15.62
CA TYR A 247 1.23 -2.81 14.35
C TYR A 247 1.50 -4.30 14.10
N TRP A 248 1.76 -5.09 15.14
CA TRP A 248 1.84 -6.55 15.02
C TRP A 248 0.51 -7.20 14.67
N GLU A 249 -0.62 -6.74 15.23
CA GLU A 249 -1.93 -7.23 14.80
C GLU A 249 -2.19 -6.86 13.33
N ALA A 250 -1.78 -5.68 12.88
CA ALA A 250 -1.88 -5.29 11.46
C ALA A 250 -1.12 -6.26 10.54
N THR A 251 0.12 -6.63 10.87
CA THR A 251 0.91 -7.58 10.06
C THR A 251 0.34 -8.99 10.07
N ARG A 252 -0.44 -9.37 11.10
CA ARG A 252 -1.14 -10.65 11.13
C ARG A 252 -2.36 -10.69 10.23
N ARG A 253 -3.05 -9.57 10.04
CA ARG A 253 -4.25 -9.48 9.18
C ARG A 253 -3.85 -9.40 7.72
N ASP A 254 -2.78 -8.66 7.44
CA ASP A 254 -2.19 -8.61 6.12
C ASP A 254 -0.66 -8.75 6.21
N PRO A 255 -0.13 -9.97 6.09
CA PRO A 255 1.31 -10.21 6.08
C PRO A 255 2.04 -9.55 4.91
N ASN A 256 1.35 -9.13 3.86
CA ASN A 256 1.93 -8.49 2.69
C ASN A 256 1.91 -6.94 2.77
N ASN A 257 1.38 -6.37 3.86
CA ASN A 257 1.29 -4.94 4.06
C ASN A 257 2.64 -4.33 4.48
N SER A 258 3.39 -3.76 3.53
CA SER A 258 4.70 -3.13 3.80
C SER A 258 4.61 -1.97 4.81
N SER A 259 3.50 -1.26 4.82
CA SER A 259 3.22 -0.13 5.72
C SER A 259 3.13 -0.58 7.18
N ALA A 260 2.44 -1.70 7.43
CA ALA A 260 2.34 -2.32 8.75
C ALA A 260 3.72 -2.83 9.24
N TRP A 261 4.48 -3.53 8.39
CA TRP A 261 5.81 -4.03 8.74
C TRP A 261 6.81 -2.90 9.02
N THR A 262 6.75 -1.81 8.25
CA THR A 262 7.59 -0.64 8.46
C THR A 262 7.30 0.01 9.81
N ARG A 263 6.02 0.22 10.15
CA ARG A 263 5.61 0.77 11.44
C ARG A 263 5.99 -0.14 12.60
N LEU A 264 5.79 -1.46 12.47
CA LEU A 264 6.21 -2.43 13.49
C LEU A 264 7.73 -2.37 13.71
N SER A 265 8.53 -2.41 12.64
CA SER A 265 9.99 -2.37 12.73
C SER A 265 10.52 -1.07 13.33
N LEU A 266 9.88 0.06 13.02
CA LEU A 266 10.28 1.35 13.58
C LEU A 266 9.90 1.44 15.07
N ALA A 267 8.66 1.10 15.42
CA ALA A 267 8.18 1.17 16.79
C ALA A 267 8.95 0.23 17.73
N THR A 268 9.33 -0.97 17.27
CA THR A 268 10.16 -1.88 18.08
C THR A 268 11.60 -1.41 18.23
N ARG A 269 12.17 -0.75 17.22
CA ARG A 269 13.52 -0.17 17.29
C ARG A 269 13.59 1.00 18.26
N LEU A 270 12.57 1.87 18.24
CA LEU A 270 12.51 3.07 19.08
C LEU A 270 12.03 2.77 20.50
N PHE A 271 11.57 1.55 20.78
CA PHE A 271 11.05 1.20 22.09
C PHE A 271 12.14 1.26 23.16
N ASN A 272 11.97 2.17 24.11
CA ASN A 272 12.83 2.28 25.29
C ASN A 272 11.95 2.19 26.55
N PRO A 273 11.94 1.06 27.28
CA PRO A 273 11.14 0.92 28.49
C PRO A 273 11.75 1.79 29.60
N ASP A 274 11.15 2.96 29.85
CA ASP A 274 11.32 3.85 31.01
C ASP A 274 12.62 3.61 31.83
N GLY A 275 13.78 3.85 31.22
CA GLY A 275 15.05 4.12 31.90
C GLY A 275 15.61 3.07 32.87
N GLY A 276 15.46 1.76 32.64
CA GLY A 276 16.14 0.82 33.56
C GLY A 276 16.06 -0.70 33.36
N THR A 277 15.47 -1.23 32.29
CA THR A 277 15.50 -2.69 32.05
C THR A 277 15.99 -3.00 30.64
N ASP A 278 17.17 -3.61 30.53
CA ASP A 278 17.83 -4.07 29.30
C ASP A 278 17.07 -5.16 28.50
N GLU A 279 15.82 -5.51 28.87
CA GLU A 279 15.04 -6.50 28.13
C GLU A 279 14.35 -5.86 26.93
N ALA A 280 15.02 -5.90 25.79
CA ALA A 280 14.43 -5.58 24.49
C ALA A 280 13.15 -6.42 24.26
N ILE A 281 12.10 -5.79 23.70
CA ILE A 281 10.83 -6.50 23.38
C ILE A 281 11.06 -7.63 22.38
N VAL A 282 12.00 -7.43 21.47
CA VAL A 282 12.42 -8.39 20.45
C VAL A 282 13.94 -8.50 20.48
N SER A 283 14.45 -9.68 20.14
CA SER A 283 15.88 -9.87 19.90
C SER A 283 16.34 -9.14 18.63
N ILE A 284 17.65 -8.91 18.52
CA ILE A 284 18.26 -8.29 17.33
C ILE A 284 17.92 -9.09 16.06
N SER A 285 17.95 -10.43 16.13
CA SER A 285 17.61 -11.29 14.98
C SER A 285 16.15 -11.17 14.55
N GLU A 286 15.22 -10.94 15.48
CA GLU A 286 13.81 -10.73 15.17
C GLU A 286 13.59 -9.36 14.51
N LEU A 287 14.27 -8.33 15.01
CA LEU A 287 14.25 -6.99 14.42
C LEU A 287 14.84 -6.98 12.99
N GLU A 288 15.97 -7.65 12.78
CA GLU A 288 16.54 -7.88 11.45
C GLU A 288 15.57 -8.64 10.54
N GLY A 289 14.80 -9.58 11.10
CA GLY A 289 13.75 -10.29 10.38
C GLY A 289 12.65 -9.37 9.86
N PHE A 290 12.16 -8.46 10.71
CA PHE A 290 11.18 -7.44 10.28
C PHE A 290 11.73 -6.56 9.16
N GLN A 291 12.98 -6.07 9.28
CA GLN A 291 13.62 -5.25 8.26
C GLN A 291 13.81 -6.01 6.94
N ARG A 292 14.26 -7.26 7.01
CA ARG A 292 14.42 -8.11 5.83
C ARG A 292 13.09 -8.32 5.11
N ARG A 293 12.01 -8.56 5.86
CA ARG A 293 10.67 -8.69 5.28
C ARG A 293 10.21 -7.42 4.57
N VAL A 294 10.43 -6.24 5.15
CA VAL A 294 10.15 -4.95 4.48
C VAL A 294 10.92 -4.86 3.16
N ALA A 295 12.21 -5.18 3.17
CA ALA A 295 13.05 -5.16 1.97
C ALA A 295 12.57 -6.16 0.90
N ASP A 296 12.18 -7.38 1.29
CA ASP A 296 11.68 -8.40 0.37
C ASP A 296 10.30 -8.04 -0.21
N LEU A 297 9.42 -7.38 0.56
CA LEU A 297 8.14 -6.87 0.06
C LEU A 297 8.34 -5.78 -1.00
N ILE A 298 9.27 -4.84 -0.74
CA ILE A 298 9.63 -3.79 -1.70
C ILE A 298 10.25 -4.42 -2.96
N ALA A 299 11.20 -5.35 -2.79
CA ALA A 299 11.85 -6.03 -3.91
C ALA A 299 10.85 -6.79 -4.78
N MET A 300 9.89 -7.50 -4.17
CA MET A 300 8.82 -8.19 -4.91
C MET A 300 8.00 -7.21 -5.73
N ARG A 301 7.58 -6.08 -5.13
CA ARG A 301 6.81 -5.05 -5.83
C ARG A 301 7.60 -4.43 -6.99
N THR A 302 8.89 -4.17 -6.80
CA THR A 302 9.78 -3.66 -7.86
C THR A 302 9.88 -4.64 -9.02
N SER A 303 10.23 -5.90 -8.76
CA SER A 303 10.33 -6.93 -9.80
C SER A 303 9.00 -7.13 -10.54
N PHE A 304 7.88 -7.13 -9.81
CA PHE A 304 6.55 -7.24 -10.41
C PHE A 304 6.21 -6.05 -11.31
N THR A 305 6.50 -4.83 -10.86
CA THR A 305 6.27 -3.61 -11.63
C THR A 305 7.10 -3.59 -12.91
N GLU A 306 8.39 -3.95 -12.83
CA GLU A 306 9.27 -4.09 -13.99
C GLU A 306 8.74 -5.12 -14.99
N PHE A 307 8.27 -6.27 -14.51
CA PHE A 307 7.66 -7.28 -15.37
C PHE A 307 6.42 -6.73 -16.10
N VAL A 308 5.51 -6.05 -15.39
CA VAL A 308 4.30 -5.45 -15.97
C VAL A 308 4.65 -4.39 -17.01
N TRP A 309 5.60 -3.50 -16.73
CA TRP A 309 6.05 -2.47 -17.67
C TRP A 309 6.81 -3.02 -18.87
N SER A 310 7.38 -4.22 -18.77
CA SER A 310 8.05 -4.92 -19.88
C SER A 310 7.10 -5.57 -20.90
N ASN A 311 5.81 -5.18 -20.92
CA ASN A 311 4.73 -5.82 -21.68
C ASN A 311 4.53 -7.31 -21.32
N GLN A 312 4.98 -7.76 -20.14
CA GLN A 312 4.74 -9.10 -19.61
C GLN A 312 5.31 -10.25 -20.47
N GLN A 313 6.41 -10.00 -21.20
CA GLN A 313 7.00 -10.99 -22.13
C GLN A 313 8.36 -11.53 -21.69
N SER A 314 9.03 -10.88 -20.72
CA SER A 314 10.37 -11.25 -20.27
C SER A 314 10.33 -12.44 -19.31
N GLN A 315 10.97 -13.55 -19.71
CA GLN A 315 11.12 -14.74 -18.87
C GLN A 315 11.97 -14.43 -17.63
N ARG A 316 13.09 -13.73 -17.79
CA ARG A 316 13.95 -13.29 -16.67
C ARG A 316 13.18 -12.50 -15.62
N LEU A 317 12.40 -11.48 -16.02
CA LEU A 317 11.65 -10.69 -15.05
C LEU A 317 10.56 -11.51 -14.34
N ALA A 318 9.94 -12.49 -15.02
CA ALA A 318 9.02 -13.43 -14.37
C ALA A 318 9.74 -14.35 -13.35
N VAL A 319 11.00 -14.72 -13.62
CA VAL A 319 11.86 -15.45 -12.68
C VAL A 319 12.17 -14.58 -11.46
N ASP A 320 12.53 -13.32 -11.66
CA ASP A 320 12.81 -12.37 -10.57
C ASP A 320 11.59 -12.21 -9.62
N VAL A 321 10.37 -12.14 -10.17
CA VAL A 321 9.13 -12.15 -9.38
C VAL A 321 8.98 -13.44 -8.56
N ALA A 322 9.23 -14.60 -9.18
CA ALA A 322 9.16 -15.89 -8.48
C ALA A 322 10.17 -15.99 -7.33
N GLU A 323 11.40 -15.51 -7.53
CA GLU A 323 12.42 -15.48 -6.49
C GLU A 323 12.04 -14.58 -5.32
N ALA A 324 11.52 -13.38 -5.60
CA ALA A 324 11.06 -12.46 -4.58
C ALA A 324 9.88 -13.02 -3.77
N LEU A 325 8.92 -13.68 -4.44
CA LEU A 325 7.83 -14.38 -3.76
C LEU A 325 8.32 -15.53 -2.87
N SER A 326 9.31 -16.30 -3.34
CA SER A 326 9.87 -17.39 -2.54
C SER A 326 10.60 -16.87 -1.30
N ARG A 327 11.30 -15.73 -1.37
CA ARG A 327 11.90 -15.05 -0.20
C ARG A 327 10.86 -14.60 0.82
N LEU A 328 9.66 -14.23 0.37
CA LEU A 328 8.51 -13.91 1.22
C LEU A 328 7.78 -15.15 1.78
N GLY A 329 8.27 -16.36 1.51
CA GLY A 329 7.64 -17.61 1.92
C GLY A 329 6.40 -17.98 1.10
N ARG A 330 6.08 -17.22 0.04
CA ARG A 330 4.92 -17.40 -0.84
C ARG A 330 5.22 -18.41 -1.94
N ASN A 331 5.64 -19.61 -1.53
CA ASN A 331 6.19 -20.63 -2.44
C ASN A 331 5.14 -21.18 -3.44
N TRP A 332 3.86 -21.19 -3.08
CA TRP A 332 2.77 -21.60 -4.00
C TRP A 332 2.68 -20.66 -5.20
N GLU A 333 2.75 -19.36 -4.95
CA GLU A 333 2.72 -18.34 -6.00
C GLU A 333 4.04 -18.32 -6.77
N ALA A 334 5.18 -18.49 -6.09
CA ALA A 334 6.47 -18.63 -6.74
C ALA A 334 6.48 -19.81 -7.74
N GLU A 335 5.89 -20.96 -7.39
CA GLU A 335 5.75 -22.09 -8.32
C GLU A 335 4.89 -21.73 -9.52
N ALA A 336 3.77 -21.04 -9.29
CA ALA A 336 2.89 -20.58 -10.36
C ALA A 336 3.60 -19.63 -11.34
N TRP A 337 4.38 -18.68 -10.82
CA TRP A 337 5.20 -17.79 -11.63
C TRP A 337 6.28 -18.53 -12.42
N THR A 338 7.00 -19.48 -11.82
CA THR A 338 7.94 -20.30 -12.58
C THR A 338 7.26 -21.15 -13.65
N ALA A 339 6.04 -21.65 -13.41
CA ALA A 339 5.27 -22.40 -14.40
C ALA A 339 4.88 -21.53 -15.60
N VAL A 340 4.46 -20.28 -15.36
CA VAL A 340 4.17 -19.31 -16.43
C VAL A 340 5.45 -18.86 -17.14
N ALA A 341 6.55 -18.64 -16.41
CA ALA A 341 7.83 -18.23 -16.99
C ALA A 341 8.35 -19.25 -18.03
N MET A 342 8.07 -20.54 -17.84
CA MET A 342 8.41 -21.60 -18.83
C MET A 342 7.71 -21.42 -20.19
N THR A 343 6.64 -20.62 -20.26
CA THR A 343 5.91 -20.33 -21.51
C THR A 343 6.42 -19.06 -22.22
N LEU A 344 7.16 -18.21 -21.50
CA LEU A 344 7.73 -16.96 -22.02
C LEU A 344 9.02 -17.24 -22.81
N LYS A 345 9.28 -16.43 -23.85
CA LYS A 345 10.39 -16.66 -24.80
C LYS A 345 11.45 -15.56 -24.81
N GLN A 346 11.14 -14.35 -24.33
CA GLN A 346 12.09 -13.24 -24.38
C GLN A 346 12.98 -13.23 -23.14
N GLN A 347 14.23 -12.82 -23.30
CA GLN A 347 15.23 -12.75 -22.22
C GLN A 347 15.25 -14.05 -21.37
N PRO A 348 15.62 -15.19 -21.97
CA PRO A 348 15.56 -16.47 -21.28
C PRO A 348 16.50 -16.48 -20.08
N ASP A 349 16.02 -17.08 -18.99
CA ASP A 349 16.80 -17.28 -17.77
C ASP A 349 17.38 -18.70 -17.76
N LYS A 350 18.66 -18.83 -17.39
CA LYS A 350 19.38 -20.12 -17.44
C LYS A 350 19.04 -21.01 -16.24
N ASP A 351 18.61 -20.41 -15.13
CA ASP A 351 18.45 -21.06 -13.84
C ASP A 351 16.98 -21.35 -13.49
N LEU A 352 16.02 -20.91 -14.32
CA LEU A 352 14.57 -21.16 -14.15
C LEU A 352 14.23 -22.61 -13.76
N SER A 353 14.81 -23.61 -14.44
CA SER A 353 14.54 -25.02 -14.12
C SER A 353 15.08 -25.42 -12.74
N SER A 354 16.23 -24.88 -12.35
CA SER A 354 16.83 -25.11 -11.03
C SER A 354 16.00 -24.45 -9.94
N LEU A 355 15.65 -23.17 -10.12
CA LEU A 355 14.80 -22.42 -9.19
C LEU A 355 13.46 -23.12 -8.96
N ARG A 356 12.77 -23.52 -10.05
CA ARG A 356 11.49 -24.22 -9.94
C ARG A 356 11.62 -25.52 -9.14
N ASN A 357 12.68 -26.29 -9.37
CA ASN A 357 12.93 -27.51 -8.59
C ASN A 357 13.14 -27.21 -7.10
N GLN A 358 13.87 -26.15 -6.76
CA GLN A 358 14.06 -25.72 -5.37
C GLN A 358 12.74 -25.32 -4.71
N ILE A 359 11.90 -24.53 -5.39
CA ILE A 359 10.58 -24.12 -4.89
C ILE A 359 9.68 -25.35 -4.67
N VAL A 360 9.67 -26.30 -5.60
CA VAL A 360 8.89 -27.55 -5.46
C VAL A 360 9.37 -28.38 -4.27
N ILE A 361 10.67 -28.41 -3.99
CA ILE A 361 11.22 -29.08 -2.80
C ILE A 361 10.73 -28.36 -1.53
N ARG A 362 10.83 -27.03 -1.47
CA ARG A 362 10.32 -26.23 -0.33
C ARG A 362 8.83 -26.49 -0.08
N LEU A 363 8.00 -26.51 -1.13
CA LEU A 363 6.56 -26.81 -1.02
C LEU A 363 6.25 -28.21 -0.52
N LYS A 364 7.10 -29.20 -0.82
CA LYS A 364 6.95 -30.57 -0.29
C LYS A 364 7.28 -30.63 1.20
N GLU A 365 8.24 -29.83 1.65
CA GLU A 365 8.64 -29.75 3.05
C GLU A 365 7.67 -28.92 3.89
N ASP A 366 7.17 -27.81 3.34
CA ASP A 366 6.18 -26.94 3.97
C ASP A 366 5.10 -26.51 2.95
N PRO A 367 3.91 -27.12 2.98
CA PRO A 367 2.80 -26.80 2.08
C PRO A 367 1.96 -25.59 2.55
N SER A 368 2.40 -24.88 3.61
CA SER A 368 1.72 -23.68 4.12
C SER A 368 1.58 -22.61 3.03
N TRP A 369 0.53 -21.80 3.14
CA TRP A 369 0.28 -20.73 2.17
C TRP A 369 1.41 -19.67 2.22
N ILE A 370 1.83 -19.33 3.43
CA ILE A 370 3.03 -18.55 3.72
C ILE A 370 3.91 -19.42 4.62
N SER A 371 5.13 -19.74 4.18
CA SER A 371 6.11 -20.50 4.97
C SER A 371 6.74 -19.62 6.04
N GLU A 372 6.57 -19.99 7.31
CA GLU A 372 7.26 -19.33 8.43
C GLU A 372 8.71 -19.80 8.57
N ARG A 373 9.02 -21.00 8.07
CA ARG A 373 10.34 -21.63 8.19
C ARG A 373 11.43 -20.83 7.49
N ASP A 374 11.08 -20.21 6.37
CA ASP A 374 12.03 -19.50 5.51
C ASP A 374 11.89 -17.97 5.61
N THR A 375 11.02 -17.46 6.48
CA THR A 375 10.72 -16.03 6.59
C THR A 375 10.97 -15.48 8.00
N PRO A 376 12.17 -14.92 8.25
CA PRO A 376 12.48 -14.29 9.53
C PRO A 376 11.47 -13.19 9.88
N GLY A 377 11.05 -13.12 11.16
CA GLY A 377 10.13 -12.10 11.67
C GLY A 377 8.65 -12.48 11.63
N ILE A 378 8.20 -13.41 10.79
CA ILE A 378 6.76 -13.75 10.74
C ILE A 378 6.29 -14.54 11.96
N SER A 379 7.19 -15.33 12.55
CA SER A 379 6.92 -16.21 13.70
C SER A 379 7.02 -15.51 15.05
N VAL A 380 7.37 -14.21 15.07
CA VAL A 380 7.53 -13.44 16.31
C VAL A 380 6.17 -13.23 16.95
N ASP A 381 6.04 -13.62 18.22
CA ASP A 381 4.80 -13.44 18.98
C ASP A 381 4.87 -12.25 19.94
N LEU A 382 4.06 -11.23 19.66
CA LEU A 382 3.90 -10.04 20.49
C LEU A 382 2.54 -10.00 21.20
N SER A 383 1.89 -11.17 21.38
CA SER A 383 0.67 -11.39 22.19
C SER A 383 0.77 -10.92 23.64
N ARG A 384 1.98 -10.96 24.20
CA ARG A 384 2.26 -10.50 25.56
C ARG A 384 2.09 -8.99 25.77
N LEU A 385 2.13 -8.18 24.70
CA LEU A 385 1.99 -6.74 24.80
C LEU A 385 0.51 -6.35 24.99
N PRO A 386 0.22 -5.27 25.74
CA PRO A 386 -1.15 -4.86 26.05
C PRO A 386 -1.89 -4.47 24.78
N ILE A 387 -3.12 -5.00 24.62
CA ILE A 387 -4.03 -4.57 23.55
C ILE A 387 -4.35 -3.08 23.75
N PRO A 388 -4.32 -2.27 22.68
CA PRO A 388 -4.72 -0.87 22.70
C PRO A 388 -6.06 -0.64 23.39
N THR A 389 -6.10 0.27 24.35
CA THR A 389 -7.33 0.69 25.05
C THR A 389 -7.52 2.20 24.94
N PHE A 390 -8.67 2.61 24.42
CA PHE A 390 -9.05 4.02 24.29
C PHE A 390 -9.63 4.55 25.60
N VAL A 391 -8.80 4.56 26.65
CA VAL A 391 -9.14 5.18 27.94
C VAL A 391 -8.71 6.65 27.91
N GLU A 392 -9.62 7.53 28.35
CA GLU A 392 -9.30 8.93 28.65
C GLU A 392 -8.26 8.98 29.78
N ARG A 393 -7.00 9.18 29.42
CA ARG A 393 -6.00 9.61 30.39
C ARG A 393 -6.08 11.12 30.45
N SER A 394 -6.41 11.65 31.63
CA SER A 394 -6.11 13.04 31.96
C SER A 394 -4.60 13.20 32.03
N ARG A 395 -3.95 13.32 30.87
CA ARG A 395 -2.62 13.92 30.80
C ARG A 395 -2.88 15.42 30.74
N ALA A 396 -2.41 16.15 31.75
CA ALA A 396 -2.27 17.58 31.62
C ALA A 396 -1.47 17.84 30.34
N ARG A 397 -2.11 18.45 29.33
CA ARG A 397 -1.39 18.93 28.16
C ARG A 397 -0.21 19.73 28.69
N PRO A 398 1.05 19.47 28.28
CA PRO A 398 2.05 20.51 28.36
C PRO A 398 1.41 21.69 27.63
N THR A 399 1.14 22.77 28.36
CA THR A 399 0.74 24.03 27.75
C THR A 399 1.93 24.48 26.92
N SER A 400 2.04 23.96 25.70
CA SER A 400 2.72 24.65 24.63
C SER A 400 1.90 25.91 24.41
N VAL A 401 2.30 26.96 25.12
CA VAL A 401 1.91 28.32 24.78
C VAL A 401 2.71 28.61 23.52
N VAL A 402 2.24 28.10 22.38
CA VAL A 402 2.54 28.78 21.12
C VAL A 402 1.92 30.15 21.30
N PRO A 403 2.71 31.24 21.39
CA PRO A 403 2.15 32.57 21.46
C PRO A 403 1.23 32.71 20.25
N PRO A 404 0.03 33.29 20.38
CA PRO A 404 -0.82 33.52 19.22
C PRO A 404 0.00 34.36 18.24
N ILE A 405 0.42 33.75 17.14
CA ILE A 405 1.04 34.48 16.05
C ILE A 405 -0.06 35.40 15.55
N LYS A 406 0.09 36.70 15.80
CA LYS A 406 -0.68 37.71 15.07
C LYS A 406 -0.34 37.50 13.61
N ILE A 407 -1.23 36.84 12.88
CA ILE A 407 -1.13 36.75 11.43
C ILE A 407 -1.25 38.19 10.95
N ALA A 408 -0.11 38.81 10.66
CA ALA A 408 -0.10 40.02 9.88
C ALA A 408 -0.82 39.66 8.57
N GLU A 409 -1.81 40.46 8.17
CA GLU A 409 -2.70 40.15 7.05
C GLU A 409 -1.94 39.87 5.74
N HIS A 410 -0.65 40.21 5.67
CA HIS A 410 0.23 39.95 4.53
C HIS A 410 1.64 39.56 5.03
N LEU A 411 1.97 38.26 4.99
CA LEU A 411 3.35 37.79 5.14
C LEU A 411 4.15 38.24 3.91
N ARG A 412 5.23 38.99 4.15
CA ARG A 412 6.15 39.41 3.08
C ARG A 412 7.53 38.81 3.32
N LEU A 413 7.93 37.91 2.43
CA LEU A 413 9.31 37.46 2.35
C LEU A 413 10.15 38.60 1.76
N THR A 414 11.29 38.88 2.37
CA THR A 414 12.27 39.85 1.88
C THR A 414 13.56 39.10 1.60
N ASP A 415 14.15 39.33 0.44
CA ASP A 415 15.44 38.77 0.11
C ASP A 415 16.52 39.44 0.99
N VAL A 416 17.29 38.61 1.69
CA VAL A 416 18.39 39.03 2.57
C VAL A 416 19.70 38.30 2.21
N SER A 417 19.76 37.66 1.04
CA SER A 417 20.87 36.80 0.63
C SER A 417 22.22 37.51 0.68
N ASP A 418 22.30 38.74 0.18
CA ASP A 418 23.51 39.57 0.23
C ASP A 418 23.96 39.90 1.66
N GLN A 419 23.00 40.26 2.53
CA GLN A 419 23.27 40.58 3.94
C GLN A 419 23.86 39.38 4.68
N TRP A 420 23.40 38.17 4.33
CA TRP A 420 23.83 36.93 4.96
C TRP A 420 25.04 36.29 4.28
N GLY A 421 25.58 36.89 3.22
CA GLY A 421 26.75 36.38 2.50
C GLY A 421 26.47 35.14 1.64
N LEU A 422 25.25 35.01 1.11
CA LEU A 422 24.80 33.88 0.29
C LEU A 422 24.91 34.11 -1.22
N ALA A 423 25.38 35.29 -1.67
CA ALA A 423 25.61 35.54 -3.09
C ALA A 423 26.70 34.61 -3.65
N GLY A 424 26.49 34.01 -4.82
CA GLY A 424 27.44 33.06 -5.41
C GLY A 424 27.26 31.59 -5.01
N ILE A 425 26.54 31.32 -3.92
CA ILE A 425 26.38 29.96 -3.37
C ILE A 425 25.53 29.12 -4.34
N GLY A 426 26.14 28.07 -4.87
CA GLY A 426 25.52 27.15 -5.83
C GLY A 426 25.34 27.67 -7.26
N GLU A 427 26.00 28.77 -7.66
CA GLU A 427 25.81 29.39 -8.98
C GLU A 427 26.43 28.60 -10.17
N ASP A 428 27.46 27.77 -9.95
CA ASP A 428 28.26 27.17 -11.05
C ASP A 428 28.00 25.67 -11.31
N LYS A 429 26.73 25.24 -11.20
CA LYS A 429 26.35 23.80 -11.23
C LYS A 429 25.97 23.28 -12.60
N SER A 430 26.29 24.00 -13.68
CA SER A 430 25.95 23.57 -15.03
C SER A 430 26.95 22.52 -15.54
N PRO A 431 26.48 21.36 -16.07
CA PRO A 431 27.38 20.40 -16.68
C PRO A 431 28.06 21.00 -17.91
N ILE A 432 29.34 20.68 -18.12
CA ILE A 432 30.13 21.13 -19.29
C ILE A 432 29.50 20.65 -20.61
N ASP A 433 28.68 19.60 -20.56
CA ASP A 433 27.95 19.01 -21.69
C ASP A 433 26.53 19.61 -21.85
N PRO A 434 26.28 20.41 -22.91
CA PRO A 434 24.98 21.05 -23.15
C PRO A 434 23.83 20.06 -23.35
N SER A 435 24.10 18.83 -23.77
CA SER A 435 23.06 17.80 -23.97
C SER A 435 22.48 17.28 -22.65
N LYS A 436 23.16 17.54 -21.52
CA LYS A 436 22.81 17.03 -20.18
C LYS A 436 22.27 18.11 -19.24
N MET A 437 22.28 19.38 -19.67
CA MET A 437 21.65 20.50 -18.96
C MET A 437 20.19 20.26 -18.53
N PRO A 438 19.32 19.61 -19.35
CA PRO A 438 17.93 19.39 -18.94
C PRO A 438 17.77 18.54 -17.67
N LEU A 439 18.61 17.51 -17.49
CA LEU A 439 18.53 16.59 -16.35
C LEU A 439 19.00 17.24 -15.03
N VAL A 440 20.08 18.03 -15.10
CA VAL A 440 20.60 18.77 -13.94
C VAL A 440 19.66 19.92 -13.55
N ARG A 441 19.06 20.59 -14.54
CA ARG A 441 18.08 21.66 -14.30
C ARG A 441 16.72 21.16 -13.79
N SER A 442 16.35 19.91 -14.07
CA SER A 442 15.08 19.33 -13.59
C SER A 442 15.16 18.80 -12.16
N THR A 443 16.36 18.47 -11.66
CA THR A 443 16.58 17.89 -10.32
C THR A 443 17.25 18.86 -9.34
N GLY A 444 18.04 19.82 -9.86
CA GLY A 444 18.82 20.74 -9.04
C GLY A 444 19.91 20.04 -8.23
N THR A 445 20.33 20.69 -7.14
CA THR A 445 21.18 20.09 -6.11
C THR A 445 20.54 20.32 -4.75
N GLY A 446 20.52 19.29 -3.92
CA GLY A 446 20.01 19.40 -2.56
C GLY A 446 20.96 20.11 -1.60
N GLY A 447 20.48 20.26 -0.38
CA GLY A 447 21.20 20.82 0.75
C GLY A 447 20.47 20.45 2.04
N GLY A 448 21.06 20.83 3.17
CA GLY A 448 20.59 20.44 4.50
C GLY A 448 20.86 21.51 5.53
N ALA A 449 20.01 21.53 6.55
CA ALA A 449 20.17 22.36 7.75
C ALA A 449 20.80 21.48 8.84
N ILE A 450 21.91 21.95 9.45
CA ILE A 450 22.66 21.21 10.47
C ILE A 450 23.21 22.20 11.50
N ASP A 451 23.21 21.88 12.79
CA ASP A 451 23.98 22.60 13.81
C ASP A 451 25.23 21.76 14.09
N PHE A 452 26.27 21.89 13.26
CA PHE A 452 27.35 20.88 13.22
C PHE A 452 28.35 21.00 14.36
N ASP A 453 28.39 22.17 15.02
CA ASP A 453 29.25 22.47 16.16
C ASP A 453 28.46 22.68 17.48
N LEU A 454 27.15 22.43 17.46
CA LEU A 454 26.23 22.54 18.60
C LEU A 454 26.23 23.91 19.26
N ASP A 455 26.44 24.97 18.49
CA ASP A 455 26.45 26.35 19.00
C ASP A 455 25.04 26.98 19.08
N GLY A 456 24.02 26.19 18.75
CA GLY A 456 22.61 26.55 18.83
C GLY A 456 22.15 27.40 17.64
N ARG A 457 23.02 27.62 16.64
CA ARG A 457 22.68 28.29 15.39
C ARG A 457 22.74 27.29 14.25
N CYS A 458 21.64 27.22 13.50
CA CYS A 458 21.60 26.35 12.35
C CYS A 458 22.55 26.85 11.24
N ASP A 459 23.41 25.97 10.79
CA ASP A 459 24.29 26.05 9.62
C ASP A 459 23.61 25.44 8.40
N CYS A 460 24.26 25.56 7.24
CA CYS A 460 23.75 25.05 5.98
C CYS A 460 24.83 24.26 5.22
N ILE A 461 24.49 23.09 4.71
CA ILE A 461 25.29 22.34 3.74
C ILE A 461 24.60 22.42 2.38
N VAL A 462 25.35 22.77 1.34
CA VAL A 462 24.88 22.84 -0.03
C VAL A 462 25.70 21.88 -0.88
N MET A 463 25.02 20.96 -1.57
CA MET A 463 25.71 19.99 -2.42
C MET A 463 26.25 20.64 -3.69
N GLY A 464 27.49 20.34 -4.03
CA GLY A 464 28.10 20.69 -5.30
C GLY A 464 27.71 19.67 -6.38
N ALA A 465 27.41 20.15 -7.58
CA ALA A 465 27.23 19.30 -8.76
C ALA A 465 27.75 20.05 -9.99
N GLY A 466 28.10 19.32 -11.03
CA GLY A 466 28.73 19.87 -12.24
C GLY A 466 29.70 18.87 -12.85
N GLY A 467 30.54 19.30 -13.77
CA GLY A 467 31.56 18.42 -14.36
C GLY A 467 30.98 17.19 -15.08
N LYS A 468 31.65 16.04 -14.95
CA LYS A 468 31.27 14.78 -15.58
C LYS A 468 30.35 13.96 -14.66
N MET A 469 29.21 13.49 -15.19
CA MET A 469 28.35 12.52 -14.47
C MET A 469 29.14 11.30 -14.02
N PHE A 470 28.90 10.84 -12.79
CA PHE A 470 29.64 9.76 -12.12
C PHE A 470 31.14 10.05 -11.91
N GLY A 471 31.56 11.30 -12.14
CA GLY A 471 32.92 11.79 -11.88
C GLY A 471 33.05 12.44 -10.49
N ASN A 472 34.27 12.94 -10.25
CA ASN A 472 34.68 13.64 -9.04
C ASN A 472 35.25 15.04 -9.35
N ASP A 473 34.77 15.65 -10.42
CA ASP A 473 35.14 16.96 -10.95
C ASP A 473 34.01 18.00 -10.83
N SER A 474 33.04 17.76 -9.93
CA SER A 474 32.01 18.76 -9.59
C SER A 474 32.60 19.90 -8.76
N ALA A 475 31.85 21.00 -8.66
CA ALA A 475 32.11 21.98 -7.61
C ALA A 475 32.10 21.31 -6.23
N ALA A 476 32.91 21.80 -5.30
CA ALA A 476 32.94 21.26 -3.94
C ALA A 476 31.62 21.52 -3.21
N ASN A 477 31.22 20.62 -2.32
CA ASN A 477 30.12 20.90 -1.38
C ASN A 477 30.49 22.07 -0.46
N GLU A 478 29.51 22.90 -0.13
CA GLU A 478 29.70 24.11 0.66
C GLU A 478 29.02 23.98 2.02
N LEU A 479 29.81 23.81 3.09
CA LEU A 479 29.33 23.99 4.46
C LEU A 479 29.46 25.46 4.84
N LEU A 480 28.38 26.04 5.30
CA LEU A 480 28.21 27.45 5.63
C LEU A 480 27.85 27.58 7.10
N ARG A 481 28.82 27.98 7.92
CA ARG A 481 28.63 28.17 9.37
C ARG A 481 27.94 29.50 9.67
N ASN A 482 26.91 29.47 10.50
CA ASN A 482 26.16 30.63 10.94
C ASN A 482 26.81 31.29 12.16
N ILE A 483 27.30 32.51 11.99
CA ILE A 483 27.93 33.27 13.07
C ILE A 483 27.03 34.35 13.69
N GLY A 484 25.69 34.20 13.56
CA GLY A 484 24.71 35.06 14.22
C GLY A 484 24.31 36.32 13.45
N GLY A 485 24.59 36.37 12.14
CA GLY A 485 24.24 37.52 11.29
C GLY A 485 24.78 37.46 9.86
N ARG A 486 25.61 36.46 9.56
CA ARG A 486 26.03 36.06 8.22
C ARG A 486 26.51 34.61 8.25
N PHE A 487 26.64 34.01 7.08
CA PHE A 487 27.32 32.73 6.89
C PHE A 487 28.80 32.93 6.55
N VAL A 488 29.62 31.96 6.96
CA VAL A 488 31.03 31.86 6.57
C VAL A 488 31.32 30.44 6.08
N THR A 489 32.16 30.32 5.05
CA THR A 489 32.50 29.01 4.49
C THR A 489 33.37 28.20 5.46
N ALA A 490 33.02 26.94 5.65
CA ALA A 490 33.68 25.98 6.54
C ALA A 490 33.93 24.62 5.87
N GLY A 491 33.49 24.41 4.63
CA GLY A 491 33.48 23.10 3.95
C GLY A 491 34.85 22.42 3.84
N GLU A 492 35.89 23.17 3.47
CA GLU A 492 37.25 22.63 3.34
C GLU A 492 37.83 22.26 4.72
N SER A 493 37.72 23.16 5.70
CA SER A 493 38.22 22.93 7.06
C SER A 493 37.49 21.82 7.80
N ALA A 494 36.20 21.61 7.51
CA ALA A 494 35.39 20.56 8.11
C ALA A 494 35.57 19.20 7.40
N GLY A 495 36.30 19.14 6.27
CA GLY A 495 36.52 17.90 5.52
C GLY A 495 35.32 17.44 4.68
N VAL A 496 34.37 18.34 4.39
CA VAL A 496 33.13 18.01 3.66
C VAL A 496 33.09 18.56 2.23
N GLY A 497 34.09 19.34 1.83
CA GLY A 497 34.26 19.93 0.49
C GLY A 497 34.60 18.92 -0.62
N LEU A 498 33.86 17.81 -0.67
CA LEU A 498 34.01 16.77 -1.68
C LEU A 498 33.45 17.21 -3.03
N THR A 499 34.04 16.73 -4.12
CA THR A 499 33.76 17.12 -5.51
C THR A 499 33.05 16.01 -6.30
N ASP A 500 32.43 15.05 -5.61
CA ASP A 500 31.54 14.06 -6.22
C ASP A 500 30.29 14.75 -6.84
N PHE A 501 29.60 14.08 -7.75
CA PHE A 501 28.37 14.63 -8.36
C PHE A 501 27.18 14.60 -7.37
N GLY A 502 27.00 15.67 -6.59
CA GLY A 502 25.98 15.78 -5.55
C GLY A 502 24.55 15.91 -6.08
N GLN A 503 23.61 15.19 -5.46
CA GLN A 503 22.18 15.30 -5.74
C GLN A 503 21.40 15.74 -4.50
N GLY A 504 21.77 15.25 -3.32
CA GLY A 504 21.17 15.68 -2.06
C GLY A 504 21.98 15.23 -0.86
N CYS A 505 21.54 15.66 0.32
CA CYS A 505 22.10 15.20 1.58
C CYS A 505 21.02 14.89 2.60
N ALA A 506 21.33 13.99 3.53
CA ALA A 506 20.58 13.79 4.76
C ALA A 506 21.46 14.16 5.96
N VAL A 507 20.83 14.73 6.98
CA VAL A 507 21.47 15.10 8.26
C VAL A 507 20.85 14.21 9.34
N GLY A 508 21.67 13.59 10.18
CA GLY A 508 21.20 12.79 11.30
C GLY A 508 22.37 12.17 12.06
N ASP A 509 22.18 11.91 13.35
CA ASP A 509 23.15 11.24 14.21
C ASP A 509 22.99 9.72 14.06
N PHE A 510 23.83 9.09 13.22
CA PHE A 510 23.65 7.67 12.87
C PHE A 510 24.31 6.73 13.88
N ASN A 511 25.26 7.23 14.67
CA ASN A 511 25.98 6.47 15.69
C ASN A 511 25.56 6.83 17.12
N GLU A 512 24.55 7.68 17.27
CA GLU A 512 23.92 8.09 18.54
C GLU A 512 24.93 8.73 19.51
N ASP A 513 25.92 9.48 18.99
CA ASP A 513 26.96 10.13 19.81
C ASP A 513 26.63 11.58 20.20
N GLY A 514 25.48 12.08 19.77
CA GLY A 514 25.00 13.44 20.03
C GLY A 514 25.47 14.47 19.02
N PHE A 515 26.23 14.09 17.99
CA PHE A 515 26.67 14.97 16.91
C PHE A 515 26.00 14.56 15.60
N SER A 516 25.35 15.52 14.93
CA SER A 516 24.70 15.23 13.65
C SER A 516 25.73 14.92 12.56
N ASP A 517 25.55 13.79 11.88
CA ASP A 517 26.35 13.33 10.75
C ASP A 517 25.74 13.74 9.39
N LEU A 518 26.49 13.50 8.32
CA LEU A 518 26.09 13.82 6.95
C LEU A 518 26.11 12.58 6.05
N PHE A 519 25.02 12.35 5.33
CA PHE A 519 24.98 11.40 4.22
C PHE A 519 24.81 12.15 2.90
N PHE A 520 25.78 12.02 2.00
CA PHE A 520 25.72 12.60 0.65
C PHE A 520 25.22 11.58 -0.36
N ALA A 521 24.06 11.88 -0.93
CA ALA A 521 23.45 11.15 -2.03
C ALA A 521 23.99 11.71 -3.35
N ASN A 522 24.92 10.97 -3.96
CA ASN A 522 25.62 11.37 -5.17
C ASN A 522 25.15 10.53 -6.37
N LEU A 523 25.21 11.10 -7.56
CA LEU A 523 25.18 10.32 -8.79
C LEU A 523 26.53 9.63 -8.97
N GLY A 524 26.73 8.50 -8.29
CA GLY A 524 28.03 7.83 -8.16
C GLY A 524 28.22 7.22 -6.78
N LYS A 525 29.42 7.36 -6.20
CA LYS A 525 29.70 6.88 -4.84
C LYS A 525 29.04 7.82 -3.82
N ASN A 526 28.10 7.28 -3.04
CA ASN A 526 27.55 7.97 -1.87
C ASN A 526 28.60 8.09 -0.76
N ARG A 527 28.48 9.11 0.08
CA ARG A 527 29.38 9.33 1.23
C ARG A 527 28.59 9.31 2.52
N LEU A 528 29.12 8.64 3.53
CA LEU A 528 28.65 8.76 4.91
C LEU A 528 29.78 9.39 5.70
N LEU A 529 29.54 10.58 6.23
CA LEU A 529 30.51 11.40 6.92
C LEU A 529 30.11 11.50 8.39
N ARG A 530 30.91 10.90 9.27
CA ARG A 530 30.70 10.99 10.72
C ARG A 530 31.25 12.30 11.26
N ASN A 531 30.47 13.04 12.03
CA ASN A 531 30.93 14.21 12.76
C ASN A 531 31.82 13.79 13.93
N ASN A 532 33.00 14.36 14.04
CA ASN A 532 33.96 14.01 15.10
C ASN A 532 33.72 14.79 16.41
N GLY A 533 32.77 15.72 16.44
CA GLY A 533 32.48 16.59 17.60
C GLY A 533 33.51 17.70 17.82
N ASP A 534 34.47 17.87 16.91
CA ASP A 534 35.48 18.93 16.93
C ASP A 534 35.32 19.94 15.76
N GLY A 535 34.20 19.85 15.03
CA GLY A 535 33.92 20.64 13.83
C GLY A 535 34.46 20.03 12.54
N THR A 536 34.98 18.81 12.57
CA THR A 536 35.43 18.05 11.39
C THR A 536 34.61 16.78 11.16
N PHE A 537 34.68 16.24 9.93
CA PHE A 537 33.99 15.03 9.53
C PHE A 537 34.96 13.96 8.99
N THR A 538 34.61 12.69 9.21
CA THR A 538 35.36 11.52 8.72
C THR A 538 34.52 10.67 7.78
N ASP A 539 35.04 10.40 6.57
CA ASP A 539 34.40 9.52 5.60
C ASP A 539 34.44 8.06 6.07
N CYS A 540 33.25 7.50 6.27
CA CYS A 540 32.99 6.12 6.70
C CYS A 540 32.44 5.25 5.54
N SER A 541 32.43 5.76 4.30
CA SER A 541 31.93 5.03 3.14
C SER A 541 32.96 4.02 2.57
N SER A 542 32.66 2.73 2.66
CA SER A 542 33.44 1.64 2.03
C SER A 542 33.25 1.60 0.52
#